data_AF-A0A524ENC5-F1
#
_entry.id   AF-A0A524ENC5-F1
#
_cell.length_a   1.000
_cell.length_b   1.000
_cell.length_c   1.000
_cell.angle_alpha   90.00
_cell.angle_beta   90.00
_cell.angle_gamma   90.00
#
_symmetry.space_group_name_H-M   'P 1'
#
loop_
_entity.id
_entity.type
_entity.pdbx_description
1 polymer ?
#
loop_
_entity_poly.entity_id
_entity_poly.type
_entity_poly.pdbx_seq_one_letter_code
_entity_poly.pdbx_strand_id
1 'polypeptide(L)'
;MSNAQPTKAEELQLTFESIASLDVDVTYLNQDEEYLYAACSDLKIRAWTKEDWEEEVVLGETNSAPLAVHVDEEQVYATCENRVYVWKKSGWGMTGWFELAYDAVTSALRGDYLYVGAKEGRLVSIRKDSHETSSWQLYKSDVTSLWADKNLVCISTAKDDARAYQMKEGEAPVELAVLELKDKGAVLTGNEELIFSAVKTGSIKLWDRIDWTEVGKLESKNDNTIISMWANSLFLVTASDSSFISIWDLQSMSRLGRIKVEDARVRRVLVDRDLLIIATDRGISVIRLMVGETSLDLSSIENSRLGATILKTSPYDVLEDAIELQKEAEAHIEEKEYHEAVSDYENALQLLIDNTHALLEVPDERERMTTDLNERLGRALLKAKIVELEHLTEEVSDVSNELDKKGRLEREDEYVEKLWNRVGRAVKESRVLSDAQEGHILSYQLTYTADELESALESAKSKLEAYREKVGEIHSLIEGIDNEWRWIERRRTRLSDRLDFLNNQIEILQKKREEIGDEEEIESLVTTAIMKYEEIKDQISRIIESSESSQVDVLSSEKEARDAIAGILNLVPKKKESIKQMTNEEERKKAISRLEDAIREAESIAEDFEMKGELEDISKIREEIESLSRSKKSQD
;
A
#
# COMPACT_ATOMS: atom_id res chain seq x y z
N MET A 1 -12.42 9.06 64.16
CA MET A 1 -11.01 8.64 64.12
C MET A 1 -10.97 7.13 64.04
N SER A 2 -10.73 6.59 62.86
CA SER A 2 -10.37 5.20 62.64
C SER A 2 -9.60 5.19 61.32
N ASN A 3 -8.27 5.24 61.42
CA ASN A 3 -7.37 5.04 60.31
C ASN A 3 -7.59 3.61 59.81
N ALA A 4 -8.33 3.45 58.72
CA ALA A 4 -8.25 2.23 57.92
C ALA A 4 -6.89 2.25 57.23
N GLN A 5 -5.97 1.41 57.71
CA GLN A 5 -4.75 1.10 56.96
C GLN A 5 -5.17 0.43 55.64
N PRO A 6 -4.53 0.75 54.50
CA PRO A 6 -4.78 0.02 53.27
C PRO A 6 -4.44 -1.45 53.50
N THR A 7 -5.43 -2.31 53.25
CA THR A 7 -5.30 -3.76 53.23
C THR A 7 -4.17 -4.14 52.27
N LYS A 8 -3.20 -4.89 52.80
CA LYS A 8 -2.04 -5.40 52.07
C LYS A 8 -2.53 -6.21 50.87
N ALA A 9 -2.24 -5.77 49.65
CA ALA A 9 -2.31 -6.65 48.48
C ALA A 9 -1.36 -7.83 48.72
N GLU A 10 -1.87 -9.06 48.66
CA GLU A 10 -1.04 -10.27 48.75
C GLU A 10 -0.24 -10.41 47.45
N GLU A 11 1.09 -10.49 47.56
CA GLU A 11 1.95 -10.74 46.40
C GLU A 11 1.65 -12.13 45.83
N LEU A 12 1.44 -12.21 44.52
CA LEU A 12 1.22 -13.48 43.83
C LEU A 12 2.47 -14.35 43.94
N GLN A 13 2.28 -15.65 44.17
CA GLN A 13 3.35 -16.62 44.04
C GLN A 13 3.60 -16.89 42.56
N LEU A 14 4.41 -16.03 41.94
CA LEU A 14 4.90 -16.24 40.59
C LEU A 14 5.87 -17.41 40.57
N THR A 15 5.61 -18.37 39.69
CA THR A 15 6.54 -19.42 39.32
C THR A 15 6.92 -19.22 37.85
N PHE A 16 7.95 -19.93 37.39
CA PHE A 16 8.35 -19.87 36.00
C PHE A 16 8.74 -21.24 35.50
N GLU A 17 8.50 -21.46 34.21
CA GLU A 17 8.97 -22.60 33.45
C GLU A 17 10.13 -22.15 32.56
N SER A 18 11.24 -22.90 32.56
CA SER A 18 12.36 -22.62 31.67
C SER A 18 12.06 -23.20 30.28
N ILE A 19 12.03 -22.33 29.27
CA ILE A 19 11.74 -22.70 27.88
C ILE A 19 13.06 -22.95 27.12
N ALA A 20 14.00 -22.01 27.21
CA ALA A 20 15.29 -22.11 26.57
C ALA A 20 16.40 -21.42 27.37
N SER A 21 17.64 -21.85 27.16
CA SER A 21 18.84 -21.23 27.71
C SER A 21 19.93 -21.16 26.64
N LEU A 22 20.41 -19.96 26.37
CA LEU A 22 21.40 -19.68 25.33
C LEU A 22 22.70 -19.21 26.00
N ASP A 23 23.77 -19.98 25.87
CA ASP A 23 25.06 -19.74 26.56
C ASP A 23 25.92 -18.71 25.80
N VAL A 24 25.55 -17.43 25.93
CA VAL A 24 26.24 -16.29 25.30
C VAL A 24 26.29 -15.10 26.26
N ASP A 25 27.45 -14.44 26.36
CA ASP A 25 27.61 -13.22 27.17
C ASP A 25 27.03 -11.99 26.44
N VAL A 26 25.83 -11.57 26.87
CA VAL A 26 25.01 -10.57 26.16
C VAL A 26 25.00 -9.23 26.87
N THR A 27 25.23 -8.15 26.14
CA THR A 27 25.18 -6.77 26.65
C THR A 27 23.79 -6.16 26.50
N TYR A 28 23.10 -6.46 25.39
CA TYR A 28 21.80 -5.89 25.05
C TYR A 28 20.96 -6.90 24.25
N LEU A 29 19.65 -6.80 24.38
CA LEU A 29 18.66 -7.59 23.64
C LEU A 29 17.67 -6.68 22.93
N ASN A 30 17.25 -7.12 21.75
CA ASN A 30 16.10 -6.60 21.04
C ASN A 30 15.40 -7.73 20.27
N GLN A 31 14.19 -7.50 19.77
CA GLN A 31 13.41 -8.54 19.11
C GLN A 31 12.47 -7.94 18.06
N ASP A 32 12.09 -8.77 17.09
CA ASP A 32 10.95 -8.55 16.20
C ASP A 32 9.96 -9.73 16.34
N GLU A 33 9.07 -9.96 15.37
CA GLU A 33 8.12 -11.07 15.43
C GLU A 33 8.76 -12.46 15.28
N GLU A 34 9.91 -12.56 14.60
CA GLU A 34 10.48 -13.83 14.14
C GLU A 34 11.75 -14.19 14.92
N TYR A 35 12.55 -13.19 15.29
CA TYR A 35 13.88 -13.36 15.87
C TYR A 35 14.10 -12.60 17.17
N LEU A 36 14.91 -13.19 18.04
CA LEU A 36 15.59 -12.51 19.14
C LEU A 36 16.99 -12.10 18.69
N TYR A 37 17.37 -10.85 18.89
CA TYR A 37 18.70 -10.32 18.57
C TYR A 37 19.47 -9.97 19.84
N ALA A 38 20.73 -10.39 19.91
CA ALA A 38 21.62 -10.05 21.02
C ALA A 38 22.90 -9.38 20.56
N ALA A 39 23.22 -8.26 21.18
CA ALA A 39 24.55 -7.68 21.20
C ALA A 39 25.42 -8.48 22.18
N CYS A 40 26.52 -9.04 21.69
CA CYS A 40 27.37 -9.95 22.46
C CYS A 40 28.73 -9.29 22.78
N SER A 41 29.32 -9.65 23.91
CA SER A 41 30.62 -9.08 24.32
C SER A 41 31.78 -9.52 23.41
N ASP A 42 31.60 -10.58 22.62
CA ASP A 42 32.56 -11.13 21.67
C ASP A 42 32.57 -10.45 20.30
N LEU A 43 32.20 -9.16 20.25
CA LEU A 43 32.20 -8.31 19.06
C LEU A 43 31.17 -8.72 17.98
N LYS A 44 30.17 -9.51 18.35
CA LYS A 44 29.20 -10.07 17.41
C LYS A 44 27.78 -9.71 17.80
N ILE A 45 26.89 -9.85 16.83
CA ILE A 45 25.45 -9.87 17.07
C ILE A 45 24.96 -11.22 16.63
N ARG A 46 24.07 -11.81 17.41
CA ARG A 46 23.46 -13.09 17.08
C ARG A 46 21.95 -12.91 16.97
N ALA A 47 21.34 -13.63 16.05
CA ALA A 47 19.89 -13.75 15.98
C ALA A 47 19.48 -15.21 16.15
N TRP A 48 18.46 -15.45 16.97
CA TRP A 48 17.85 -16.75 17.18
C TRP A 48 16.41 -16.73 16.74
N THR A 49 15.94 -17.79 16.10
CA THR A 49 14.53 -18.03 15.78
C THR A 49 13.71 -18.15 17.05
N LYS A 50 12.52 -17.55 17.10
CA LYS A 50 11.62 -17.67 18.27
C LYS A 50 10.87 -19.00 18.32
N GLU A 51 10.80 -19.74 17.21
CA GLU A 51 10.08 -21.02 17.13
C GLU A 51 10.79 -22.13 17.93
N ASP A 52 12.10 -22.24 17.80
CA ASP A 52 12.93 -23.32 18.37
C ASP A 52 14.20 -22.84 19.07
N TRP A 53 14.47 -21.52 19.09
CA TRP A 53 15.65 -20.92 19.71
C TRP A 53 16.99 -21.37 19.11
N GLU A 54 16.99 -21.78 17.83
CA GLU A 54 18.21 -22.07 17.09
C GLU A 54 18.90 -20.78 16.62
N GLU A 55 20.25 -20.81 16.58
CA GLU A 55 21.04 -19.66 16.10
C GLU A 55 20.96 -19.60 14.57
N GLU A 56 20.18 -18.66 14.04
CA GLU A 56 20.00 -18.47 12.60
C GLU A 56 21.23 -17.80 11.99
N VAL A 57 21.72 -16.74 12.64
CA VAL A 57 22.81 -15.93 12.08
C VAL A 57 23.70 -15.29 13.13
N VAL A 58 24.98 -15.15 12.75
CA VAL A 58 26.00 -14.39 13.46
C VAL A 58 26.45 -13.24 12.58
N LEU A 59 26.09 -12.01 12.95
CA LEU A 59 26.51 -10.80 12.27
C LEU A 59 27.88 -10.36 12.79
N GLY A 60 28.75 -9.98 11.84
CA GLY A 60 30.20 -10.05 11.96
C GLY A 60 30.89 -9.11 12.96
N GLU A 61 32.23 -9.23 12.99
CA GLU A 61 33.12 -8.60 13.96
C GLU A 61 33.07 -7.07 13.89
N THR A 62 32.35 -6.50 14.84
CA THR A 62 32.36 -5.06 15.08
C THR A 62 33.72 -4.65 15.64
N ASN A 63 34.08 -3.38 15.46
CA ASN A 63 35.36 -2.86 15.93
C ASN A 63 35.47 -2.72 17.46
N SER A 64 34.35 -2.78 18.17
CA SER A 64 34.24 -2.80 19.63
C SER A 64 32.97 -3.55 20.01
N ALA A 65 32.87 -4.02 21.26
CA ALA A 65 31.72 -4.78 21.71
C ALA A 65 30.45 -3.94 21.54
N PRO A 66 29.42 -4.45 20.83
CA PRO A 66 28.17 -3.72 20.66
C PRO A 66 27.54 -3.41 22.01
N LEU A 67 27.20 -2.14 22.21
CA LEU A 67 26.55 -1.61 23.41
C LEU A 67 25.04 -1.82 23.35
N ALA A 68 24.48 -1.77 22.15
CA ALA A 68 23.05 -1.95 21.89
C ALA A 68 22.82 -2.52 20.50
N VAL A 69 21.72 -3.27 20.37
CA VAL A 69 21.19 -3.74 19.09
C VAL A 69 19.77 -3.24 18.91
N HIS A 70 19.44 -2.77 17.72
CA HIS A 70 18.10 -2.35 17.35
C HIS A 70 17.69 -2.91 16.00
N VAL A 71 16.41 -3.15 15.82
CA VAL A 71 15.87 -3.72 14.59
C VAL A 71 14.61 -2.96 14.16
N ASP A 72 14.45 -2.78 12.87
CA ASP A 72 13.18 -2.37 12.25
C ASP A 72 12.76 -3.40 11.18
N GLU A 73 11.83 -3.07 10.30
CA GLU A 73 11.30 -4.01 9.30
C GLU A 73 12.37 -4.52 8.33
N GLU A 74 13.39 -3.71 8.02
CA GLU A 74 14.35 -4.03 6.95
C GLU A 74 15.77 -4.28 7.45
N GLN A 75 16.16 -3.67 8.58
CA GLN A 75 17.55 -3.54 8.98
C GLN A 75 17.78 -3.89 10.45
N VAL A 76 19.03 -4.29 10.72
CA VAL A 76 19.59 -4.49 12.06
C VAL A 76 20.68 -3.45 12.26
N TYR A 77 20.62 -2.73 13.38
CA TYR A 77 21.54 -1.68 13.79
C TYR A 77 22.30 -2.13 15.03
N ALA A 78 23.61 -1.89 15.05
CA ALA A 78 24.43 -2.16 16.21
C ALA A 78 25.26 -0.96 16.59
N THR A 79 24.91 -0.39 17.73
CA THR A 79 25.63 0.74 18.29
C THR A 79 26.86 0.21 19.02
N CYS A 80 28.03 0.49 18.48
CA CYS A 80 29.34 0.23 19.07
C CYS A 80 29.93 1.56 19.59
N GLU A 81 31.13 1.53 20.18
CA GLU A 81 31.70 2.70 20.84
C GLU A 81 31.78 3.92 19.89
N ASN A 82 32.32 3.78 18.69
CA ASN A 82 32.47 4.91 17.75
C ASN A 82 31.77 4.70 16.41
N ARG A 83 30.98 3.63 16.26
CA ARG A 83 30.29 3.28 15.01
C ARG A 83 28.92 2.69 15.26
N VAL A 84 28.00 2.94 14.34
CA VAL A 84 26.75 2.18 14.25
C VAL A 84 26.80 1.35 12.99
N TYR A 85 26.87 0.03 13.12
CA TYR A 85 26.84 -0.87 11.98
C TYR A 85 25.41 -1.20 11.57
N VAL A 86 25.22 -1.46 10.28
CA VAL A 86 23.91 -1.72 9.69
C VAL A 86 23.97 -2.97 8.82
N TRP A 87 23.00 -3.86 8.99
CA TRP A 87 22.80 -5.05 8.16
C TRP A 87 21.38 -5.08 7.62
N LYS A 88 21.21 -5.66 6.43
CA LYS A 88 19.88 -5.89 5.84
C LYS A 88 19.35 -7.27 6.24
N LYS A 89 18.10 -7.37 6.69
CA LYS A 89 17.48 -8.63 7.12
C LYS A 89 17.31 -9.65 5.98
N SER A 90 16.94 -9.20 4.78
CA SER A 90 16.65 -10.08 3.63
C SER A 90 17.83 -10.93 3.12
N GLY A 91 19.03 -10.75 3.66
CA GLY A 91 20.19 -11.58 3.33
C GLY A 91 21.35 -11.46 4.31
N TRP A 92 21.11 -10.88 5.50
CA TRP A 92 22.07 -10.67 6.58
C TRP A 92 23.38 -9.98 6.17
N GLY A 93 23.37 -9.29 5.02
CA GLY A 93 24.53 -8.58 4.49
C GLY A 93 24.72 -7.23 5.17
N MET A 94 25.95 -6.93 5.56
CA MET A 94 26.30 -5.61 6.08
C MET A 94 26.12 -4.56 4.97
N THR A 95 25.27 -3.56 5.22
CA THR A 95 25.02 -2.46 4.28
C THR A 95 26.06 -1.37 4.45
N GLY A 96 26.52 -1.13 5.68
CA GLY A 96 27.55 -0.15 5.98
C GLY A 96 27.64 0.16 7.48
N TRP A 97 28.26 1.29 7.80
CA TRP A 97 28.29 1.83 9.16
C TRP A 97 28.27 3.36 9.16
N PHE A 98 27.75 3.93 10.23
CA PHE A 98 27.86 5.34 10.56
C PHE A 98 29.05 5.55 11.48
N GLU A 99 29.89 6.52 11.20
CA GLU A 99 30.98 6.90 12.09
C GLU A 99 30.49 7.98 13.06
N LEU A 100 30.65 7.72 14.35
CA LEU A 100 30.24 8.63 15.40
C LEU A 100 31.41 9.54 15.74
N ALA A 101 31.14 10.85 15.82
CA ALA A 101 32.13 11.82 16.26
C ALA A 101 32.45 11.72 17.77
N TYR A 102 31.61 11.02 18.53
CA TYR A 102 31.70 10.87 19.97
C TYR A 102 31.38 9.43 20.36
N ASP A 103 32.02 8.95 21.43
CA ASP A 103 31.80 7.60 21.89
C ASP A 103 30.36 7.42 22.41
N ALA A 104 29.65 6.46 21.83
CA ALA A 104 28.33 6.03 22.27
C ALA A 104 28.38 5.40 23.66
N VAL A 105 27.26 5.54 24.37
CA VAL A 105 27.02 4.92 25.67
C VAL A 105 25.71 4.12 25.63
N THR A 106 24.70 4.63 24.94
CA THR A 106 23.40 3.98 24.77
C THR A 106 22.73 4.40 23.47
N SER A 107 21.70 3.69 23.04
CA SER A 107 20.89 4.10 21.89
C SER A 107 19.44 3.68 22.04
N ALA A 108 18.58 4.34 21.26
CA ALA A 108 17.21 3.92 21.01
C ALA A 108 16.84 4.16 19.55
N LEU A 109 16.07 3.25 18.98
CA LEU A 109 15.55 3.33 17.62
C LEU A 109 14.05 3.59 17.67
N ARG A 110 13.57 4.64 16.98
CA ARG A 110 12.13 4.90 16.79
C ARG A 110 11.84 5.67 15.52
N GLY A 111 10.79 5.24 14.81
CA GLY A 111 10.41 5.83 13.52
C GLY A 111 11.60 5.79 12.57
N ASP A 112 11.88 6.90 11.89
CA ASP A 112 12.97 7.03 10.92
C ASP A 112 14.33 7.38 11.54
N TYR A 113 14.40 7.48 12.87
CA TYR A 113 15.58 7.98 13.58
C TYR A 113 16.17 6.94 14.53
N LEU A 114 17.50 6.83 14.48
CA LEU A 114 18.31 6.21 15.53
C LEU A 114 18.93 7.30 16.40
N TYR A 115 18.59 7.30 17.68
CA TYR A 115 19.15 8.20 18.66
C TYR A 115 20.28 7.51 19.43
N VAL A 116 21.44 8.15 19.48
CA VAL A 116 22.62 7.68 20.22
C VAL A 116 22.93 8.66 21.33
N GLY A 117 22.87 8.18 22.56
CA GLY A 117 23.38 8.89 23.72
C GLY A 117 24.89 8.64 23.84
N ALA A 118 25.67 9.72 23.81
CA ALA A 118 27.13 9.66 23.80
C ALA A 118 27.74 10.24 25.08
N LYS A 119 29.05 10.05 25.22
CA LYS A 119 29.87 10.67 26.27
C LYS A 119 29.74 12.18 26.24
N GLU A 120 30.09 12.79 27.36
CA GLU A 120 29.97 14.22 27.63
C GLU A 120 28.53 14.73 27.65
N GLY A 121 27.50 13.91 27.47
CA GLY A 121 26.11 14.38 27.52
C GLY A 121 25.55 14.80 26.17
N ARG A 122 26.06 14.19 25.10
CA ARG A 122 25.62 14.46 23.73
C ARG A 122 24.50 13.52 23.31
N LEU A 123 23.54 14.07 22.57
CA LEU A 123 22.57 13.32 21.79
C LEU A 123 22.97 13.42 20.33
N VAL A 124 23.10 12.28 19.66
CA VAL A 124 23.28 12.19 18.20
C VAL A 124 22.02 11.57 17.62
N SER A 125 21.43 12.19 16.60
CA SER A 125 20.34 11.60 15.82
C SER A 125 20.86 11.24 14.44
N ILE A 126 20.54 10.03 13.98
CA ILE A 126 20.89 9.52 12.66
C ILE A 126 19.58 9.20 11.94
N ARG A 127 19.34 9.82 10.80
CA ARG A 127 18.19 9.50 9.94
C ARG A 127 18.53 8.28 9.08
N LYS A 128 17.64 7.27 9.09
CA LYS A 128 17.88 5.98 8.45
C LYS A 128 18.02 6.07 6.93
N ASP A 129 17.15 6.85 6.27
CA ASP A 129 17.11 6.91 4.80
C ASP A 129 18.14 7.87 4.21
N SER A 130 18.27 9.07 4.77
CA SER A 130 19.16 10.11 4.24
C SER A 130 20.60 9.98 4.75
N HIS A 131 20.82 9.16 5.78
CA HIS A 131 22.08 9.07 6.51
C HIS A 131 22.54 10.41 7.14
N GLU A 132 21.63 11.37 7.30
CA GLU A 132 21.94 12.65 7.92
C GLU A 132 22.13 12.50 9.43
N THR A 133 23.20 13.09 9.94
CA THR A 133 23.56 13.06 11.35
C THR A 133 23.49 14.46 11.95
N SER A 134 22.79 14.59 13.08
CA SER A 134 22.79 15.81 13.89
C SER A 134 23.26 15.50 15.31
N SER A 135 23.92 16.46 15.97
CA SER A 135 24.45 16.27 17.31
C SER A 135 24.26 17.49 18.19
N TRP A 136 23.83 17.28 19.43
CA TRP A 136 23.57 18.34 20.39
C TRP A 136 24.18 18.02 21.76
N GLN A 137 24.84 19.01 22.35
CA GLN A 137 25.38 18.95 23.69
C GLN A 137 24.30 19.36 24.69
N LEU A 138 23.67 18.39 25.37
CA LEU A 138 22.53 18.65 26.25
C LEU A 138 22.92 18.64 27.73
N TYR A 139 23.83 17.74 28.10
CA TYR A 139 24.33 17.59 29.47
C TYR A 139 25.83 17.83 29.53
N LYS A 140 26.42 17.77 30.74
CA LYS A 140 27.88 17.74 30.93
C LYS A 140 28.40 16.34 31.26
N SER A 141 27.49 15.44 31.61
CA SER A 141 27.80 14.08 32.01
C SER A 141 27.20 13.10 31.00
N ASP A 142 27.80 11.92 30.90
CA ASP A 142 27.47 10.92 29.90
C ASP A 142 25.97 10.54 29.92
N VAL A 143 25.39 10.37 28.74
CA VAL A 143 24.00 9.90 28.59
C VAL A 143 23.94 8.41 28.91
N THR A 144 23.38 8.06 30.07
CA THR A 144 23.39 6.69 30.59
C THR A 144 22.15 5.88 30.23
N SER A 145 21.01 6.53 30.02
CA SER A 145 19.79 5.87 29.55
C SER A 145 19.01 6.82 28.66
N LEU A 146 18.46 6.26 27.59
CA LEU A 146 17.69 6.98 26.58
C LEU A 146 16.45 6.17 26.25
N TRP A 147 15.32 6.85 26.18
CA TRP A 147 14.06 6.30 25.69
C TRP A 147 13.48 7.26 24.66
N ALA A 148 12.89 6.72 23.60
CA ALA A 148 12.30 7.50 22.53
C ALA A 148 10.95 6.92 22.15
N ASP A 149 10.02 7.80 21.77
CA ASP A 149 8.74 7.48 21.15
C ASP A 149 8.24 8.66 20.31
N LYS A 150 7.83 8.39 19.06
CA LYS A 150 7.42 9.43 18.09
C LYS A 150 8.44 10.59 18.05
N ASN A 151 8.01 11.79 18.44
CA ASN A 151 8.81 13.01 18.49
C ASN A 151 9.32 13.34 19.91
N LEU A 152 9.27 12.39 20.84
CA LEU A 152 9.66 12.57 22.22
C LEU A 152 10.91 11.74 22.52
N VAL A 153 11.91 12.38 23.15
CA VAL A 153 13.11 11.70 23.64
C VAL A 153 13.33 12.06 25.09
N CYS A 154 13.41 11.05 25.95
CA CYS A 154 13.73 11.19 27.37
C CYS A 154 15.17 10.73 27.60
N ILE A 155 15.95 11.59 28.26
CA ILE A 155 17.38 11.40 28.46
C ILE A 155 17.70 11.50 29.94
N SER A 156 18.53 10.58 30.42
CA SER A 156 19.07 10.63 31.76
C SER A 156 20.59 10.46 31.74
N THR A 157 21.22 10.98 32.78
CA THR A 157 22.66 10.89 32.99
C THR A 157 22.95 10.38 34.39
N ALA A 158 24.22 10.05 34.65
CA ALA A 158 24.63 9.60 35.98
C ALA A 158 24.58 10.70 37.06
N LYS A 159 24.61 11.99 36.66
CA LYS A 159 24.84 13.12 37.59
C LYS A 159 23.80 14.23 37.52
N ASP A 160 23.06 14.35 36.43
CA ASP A 160 22.07 15.39 36.22
C ASP A 160 20.65 14.78 36.25
N ASP A 161 19.63 15.60 36.49
CA ASP A 161 18.23 15.17 36.42
C ASP A 161 17.87 14.69 35.02
N ALA A 162 16.96 13.73 34.93
CA ALA A 162 16.45 13.29 33.64
C ALA A 162 15.58 14.39 33.03
N ARG A 163 15.54 14.48 31.71
CA ARG A 163 14.74 15.49 30.99
C ARG A 163 14.08 14.89 29.77
N ALA A 164 12.94 15.48 29.44
CA ALA A 164 12.18 15.18 28.24
C ALA A 164 12.38 16.27 27.20
N TYR A 165 12.57 15.86 25.96
CA TYR A 165 12.79 16.75 24.82
C TYR A 165 11.81 16.44 23.70
N GLN A 166 11.27 17.49 23.09
CA GLN A 166 10.59 17.40 21.81
C GLN A 166 11.61 17.48 20.69
N MET A 167 11.55 16.51 19.79
CA MET A 167 12.34 16.42 18.57
C MET A 167 11.49 16.85 17.38
N LYS A 168 12.04 17.72 16.54
CA LYS A 168 11.47 18.10 15.24
C LYS A 168 12.54 17.93 14.17
N GLU A 169 12.10 17.61 12.95
CA GLU A 169 13.01 17.38 11.83
C GLU A 169 13.90 18.61 11.60
N GLY A 170 15.22 18.40 11.60
CA GLY A 170 16.22 19.43 11.34
C GLY A 170 16.39 20.51 12.42
N GLU A 171 15.60 20.46 13.51
CA GLU A 171 15.66 21.45 14.60
C GLU A 171 16.39 20.89 15.82
N ALA A 172 16.85 21.79 16.70
CA ALA A 172 17.45 21.40 17.96
C ALA A 172 16.39 20.87 18.94
N PRO A 173 16.72 19.88 19.81
CA PRO A 173 15.83 19.37 20.84
C PRO A 173 15.29 20.49 21.73
N VAL A 174 13.97 20.58 21.86
CA VAL A 174 13.31 21.55 22.74
C VAL A 174 13.02 20.88 24.07
N GLU A 175 13.59 21.39 25.16
CA GLU A 175 13.32 20.87 26.51
C GLU A 175 11.84 21.11 26.86
N LEU A 176 11.13 20.01 27.15
CA LEU A 176 9.73 20.04 27.59
C LEU A 176 9.63 20.09 29.11
N ALA A 177 10.39 19.24 29.79
CA ALA A 177 10.33 19.11 31.24
C ALA A 177 11.60 18.51 31.84
N VAL A 178 11.82 18.84 33.12
CA VAL A 178 12.81 18.20 33.98
C VAL A 178 12.09 17.19 34.87
N LEU A 179 12.46 15.92 34.74
CA LEU A 179 11.97 14.83 35.57
C LEU A 179 12.83 14.82 36.83
N GLU A 180 12.41 15.56 37.87
CA GLU A 180 13.24 15.73 39.07
C GLU A 180 13.43 14.41 39.83
N LEU A 181 14.69 13.96 39.88
CA LEU A 181 15.08 12.74 40.55
C LEU A 181 15.84 13.11 41.83
N LYS A 182 15.24 12.83 42.98
CA LYS A 182 15.92 13.02 44.28
C LYS A 182 17.26 12.26 44.33
N ASP A 183 17.31 11.11 43.66
CA ASP A 183 18.50 10.26 43.54
C ASP A 183 18.95 10.17 42.06
N LYS A 184 20.19 10.58 41.79
CA LYS A 184 20.76 10.72 40.43
C LYS A 184 21.12 9.39 39.77
N GLY A 185 21.09 9.36 38.45
CA GLY A 185 21.32 8.15 37.65
C GLY A 185 20.07 7.31 37.60
N ALA A 186 19.29 7.49 36.52
CA ALA A 186 18.09 6.72 36.29
C ALA A 186 18.19 5.85 35.05
N VAL A 187 17.44 4.75 35.10
CA VAL A 187 17.03 4.03 33.90
C VAL A 187 15.67 4.61 33.50
N LEU A 188 15.50 4.86 32.20
CA LEU A 188 14.27 5.41 31.64
C LEU A 188 13.59 4.37 30.75
N THR A 189 12.27 4.29 30.87
CA THR A 189 11.40 3.65 29.88
C THR A 189 10.07 4.39 29.84
N GLY A 190 9.19 4.05 28.92
CA GLY A 190 7.90 4.70 28.76
C GLY A 190 6.95 3.86 27.91
N ASN A 191 5.67 4.17 28.06
CA ASN A 191 4.56 3.67 27.24
C ASN A 191 3.82 4.87 26.62
N GLU A 192 2.63 4.67 26.06
CA GLU A 192 1.87 5.75 25.39
C GLU A 192 1.48 6.91 26.31
N GLU A 193 1.31 6.66 27.61
CA GLU A 193 0.76 7.61 28.58
C GLU A 193 1.80 8.13 29.58
N LEU A 194 2.75 7.28 29.96
CA LEU A 194 3.62 7.48 31.11
C LEU A 194 5.11 7.30 30.77
N ILE A 195 5.94 8.08 31.45
CA ILE A 195 7.39 7.87 31.54
C ILE A 195 7.74 7.30 32.91
N PHE A 196 8.53 6.23 32.90
CA PHE A 196 9.05 5.59 34.09
C PHE A 196 10.51 5.97 34.27
N SER A 197 10.83 6.46 35.47
CA SER A 197 12.21 6.78 35.85
C SER A 197 12.57 6.01 37.12
N ALA A 198 13.48 5.06 36.97
CA ALA A 198 13.95 4.24 38.06
C ALA A 198 15.29 4.77 38.56
N VAL A 199 15.34 5.18 39.83
CA VAL A 199 16.55 5.73 40.45
C VAL A 199 17.39 4.65 41.14
N LYS A 200 18.63 4.97 41.50
CA LYS A 200 19.56 4.02 42.16
C LYS A 200 19.03 3.36 43.43
N THR A 201 18.09 3.99 44.12
CA THR A 201 17.46 3.47 45.34
C THR A 201 16.37 2.44 45.08
N GLY A 202 16.13 2.04 43.83
CA GLY A 202 15.10 1.06 43.45
C GLY A 202 13.69 1.64 43.37
N SER A 203 13.53 2.92 43.69
CA SER A 203 12.29 3.67 43.53
C SER A 203 12.03 3.98 42.06
N ILE A 204 10.79 3.81 41.61
CA ILE A 204 10.34 4.15 40.26
C ILE A 204 9.31 5.26 40.35
N LYS A 205 9.58 6.39 39.69
CA LYS A 205 8.61 7.47 39.55
C LYS A 205 7.94 7.39 38.19
N LEU A 206 6.64 7.68 38.19
CA LEU A 206 5.78 7.71 37.02
C LEU A 206 5.43 9.17 36.72
N TRP A 207 5.63 9.57 35.47
CA TRP A 207 5.39 10.92 34.99
C TRP A 207 4.38 10.90 33.86
N ASP A 208 3.39 11.77 33.93
CA ASP A 208 2.46 11.99 32.83
C ASP A 208 3.20 12.58 31.62
N ARG A 209 2.96 12.06 30.41
CA ARG A 209 3.64 12.51 29.18
C ARG A 209 3.15 13.85 28.63
N ILE A 210 1.99 14.31 29.06
CA ILE A 210 1.34 15.55 28.59
C ILE A 210 1.67 16.67 29.56
N ASP A 211 1.33 16.48 30.83
CA ASP A 211 1.45 17.49 31.88
C ASP A 211 2.82 17.47 32.57
N TRP A 212 3.62 16.42 32.37
CA TRP A 212 4.94 16.24 32.99
C TRP A 212 4.94 16.29 34.51
N THR A 213 3.81 15.91 35.12
CA THR A 213 3.64 15.83 36.57
C THR A 213 3.89 14.42 37.08
N GLU A 214 4.41 14.30 38.31
CA GLU A 214 4.57 13.01 38.98
C GLU A 214 3.17 12.50 39.39
N VAL A 215 2.69 11.47 38.69
CA VAL A 215 1.36 10.87 38.93
C VAL A 215 1.39 9.77 39.97
N GLY A 216 2.56 9.18 40.20
CA GLY A 216 2.71 8.10 41.15
C GLY A 216 4.13 7.61 41.32
N LYS A 217 4.28 6.70 42.29
CA LYS A 217 5.57 6.12 42.65
C LYS A 217 5.41 4.66 43.03
N LEU A 218 6.25 3.80 42.46
CA LEU A 218 6.38 2.41 42.85
C LEU A 218 7.62 2.27 43.73
N GLU A 219 7.40 1.83 44.97
CA GLU A 219 8.47 1.60 45.93
C GLU A 219 8.51 0.13 46.33
N SER A 220 9.70 -0.47 46.26
CA SER A 220 9.99 -1.69 47.00
C SER A 220 10.84 -1.36 48.22
N LYS A 221 10.45 -1.89 49.38
CA LYS A 221 11.16 -1.70 50.66
C LYS A 221 12.57 -2.33 50.68
N ASN A 222 12.91 -3.20 49.73
CA ASN A 222 14.11 -4.04 49.76
C ASN A 222 14.83 -4.18 48.40
N ASP A 223 14.51 -3.36 47.38
CA ASP A 223 15.09 -3.57 46.05
C ASP A 223 16.33 -2.70 45.83
N ASN A 224 17.29 -3.27 45.13
CA ASN A 224 18.54 -2.62 44.76
C ASN A 224 18.37 -1.74 43.51
N THR A 225 19.47 -1.17 43.01
CA THR A 225 19.49 -0.37 41.78
C THR A 225 18.85 -1.14 40.62
N ILE A 226 17.82 -0.53 40.02
CA ILE A 226 17.18 -1.01 38.81
C ILE A 226 18.11 -0.74 37.64
N ILE A 227 18.33 -1.77 36.84
CA ILE A 227 19.29 -1.77 35.72
C ILE A 227 18.60 -1.84 34.37
N SER A 228 17.38 -2.36 34.33
CA SER A 228 16.61 -2.53 33.09
C SER A 228 15.12 -2.54 33.41
N MET A 229 14.34 -1.98 32.49
CA MET A 229 12.89 -1.95 32.58
C MET A 229 12.29 -2.24 31.21
N TRP A 230 11.10 -2.85 31.23
CA TRP A 230 10.20 -2.97 30.11
C TRP A 230 8.80 -2.55 30.58
N ALA A 231 8.05 -1.83 29.75
CA ALA A 231 6.71 -1.36 30.10
C ALA A 231 5.79 -1.43 28.88
N ASN A 232 4.51 -1.75 29.14
CA ASN A 232 3.39 -1.45 28.26
C ASN A 232 2.37 -0.60 29.04
N SER A 233 1.14 -0.46 28.55
CA SER A 233 0.09 0.32 29.22
C SER A 233 -0.40 -0.29 30.55
N LEU A 234 -0.13 -1.57 30.79
CA LEU A 234 -0.71 -2.36 31.89
C LEU A 234 0.32 -2.78 32.95
N PHE A 235 1.50 -3.18 32.49
CA PHE A 235 2.54 -3.77 33.31
C PHE A 235 3.87 -3.04 33.16
N LEU A 236 4.63 -3.08 34.24
CA LEU A 236 6.02 -2.69 34.27
C LEU A 236 6.85 -3.87 34.82
N VAL A 237 7.82 -4.31 34.04
CA VAL A 237 8.80 -5.33 34.45
C VAL A 237 10.11 -4.64 34.74
N THR A 238 10.66 -4.90 35.93
CA THR A 238 11.89 -4.25 36.41
C THR A 238 12.89 -5.30 36.83
N ALA A 239 14.13 -5.13 36.40
CA ALA A 239 15.26 -5.95 36.83
C ALA A 239 16.19 -5.15 37.72
N SER A 240 16.58 -5.74 38.86
CA SER A 240 17.54 -5.18 39.79
C SER A 240 18.92 -5.84 39.65
N ASP A 241 19.96 -5.16 40.14
CA ASP A 241 21.30 -5.74 40.23
C ASP A 241 21.39 -6.91 41.25
N SER A 242 20.40 -7.08 42.14
CA SER A 242 20.26 -8.22 43.07
C SER A 242 19.73 -9.49 42.41
N SER A 243 19.63 -9.52 41.08
CA SER A 243 19.11 -10.65 40.30
C SER A 243 17.63 -10.95 40.57
N PHE A 244 16.89 -9.93 41.02
CA PHE A 244 15.43 -10.02 41.12
C PHE A 244 14.79 -9.33 39.93
N ILE A 245 13.69 -9.92 39.48
CA ILE A 245 12.79 -9.32 38.50
C ILE A 245 11.45 -9.12 39.18
N SER A 246 10.98 -7.88 39.25
CA SER A 246 9.68 -7.52 39.83
C SER A 246 8.72 -7.14 38.72
N ILE A 247 7.49 -7.67 38.80
CA ILE A 247 6.38 -7.37 37.89
C ILE A 247 5.38 -6.50 38.64
N TRP A 248 5.07 -5.36 38.05
CA TRP A 248 4.17 -4.36 38.61
C TRP A 248 2.95 -4.23 37.71
N ASP A 249 1.79 -4.08 38.35
CA ASP A 249 0.55 -3.67 37.71
C ASP A 249 0.42 -2.15 37.85
N LEU A 250 0.30 -1.47 36.70
CA LEU A 250 0.21 -0.03 36.61
C LEU A 250 -1.17 0.49 36.96
N GLN A 251 -2.22 -0.32 36.84
CA GLN A 251 -3.58 0.08 37.20
C GLN A 251 -3.73 0.12 38.72
N SER A 252 -3.33 -0.96 39.42
CA SER A 252 -3.38 -1.02 40.88
C SER A 252 -2.19 -0.34 41.56
N MET A 253 -1.18 0.10 40.78
CA MET A 253 0.07 0.68 41.28
C MET A 253 0.77 -0.19 42.32
N SER A 254 0.72 -1.51 42.10
CA SER A 254 1.17 -2.50 43.07
C SER A 254 2.06 -3.57 42.44
N ARG A 255 2.86 -4.24 43.26
CA ARG A 255 3.70 -5.35 42.78
C ARG A 255 2.87 -6.62 42.71
N LEU A 256 2.72 -7.16 41.51
CA LEU A 256 2.07 -8.45 41.29
C LEU A 256 2.91 -9.58 41.86
N GLY A 257 4.22 -9.57 41.60
CA GLY A 257 5.11 -10.56 42.17
C GLY A 257 6.56 -10.33 41.79
N ARG A 258 7.42 -11.27 42.19
CA ARG A 258 8.85 -11.21 41.91
C ARG A 258 9.44 -12.59 41.65
N ILE A 259 10.46 -12.62 40.81
CA ILE A 259 11.22 -13.82 40.45
C ILE A 259 12.68 -13.58 40.77
N LYS A 260 13.36 -14.61 41.27
CA LYS A 260 14.79 -14.59 41.49
C LYS A 260 15.48 -15.38 40.37
N VAL A 261 16.41 -14.72 39.69
CA VAL A 261 17.32 -15.35 38.74
C VAL A 261 18.53 -15.85 39.52
N GLU A 262 18.86 -17.13 39.42
CA GLU A 262 19.96 -17.73 40.19
C GLU A 262 21.32 -17.49 39.52
N ASP A 263 22.34 -17.22 40.34
CA ASP A 263 23.77 -17.23 40.02
C ASP A 263 24.25 -16.45 38.77
N ALA A 264 23.49 -15.47 38.30
CA ALA A 264 23.88 -14.62 37.17
C ALA A 264 23.40 -13.17 37.35
N ARG A 265 24.23 -12.22 36.93
CA ARG A 265 23.88 -10.80 36.98
C ARG A 265 23.00 -10.47 35.78
N VAL A 266 21.74 -10.11 36.04
CA VAL A 266 20.83 -9.60 35.02
C VAL A 266 21.44 -8.34 34.40
N ARG A 267 21.28 -8.16 33.09
CA ARG A 267 21.67 -6.97 32.34
C ARG A 267 20.49 -6.32 31.65
N ARG A 268 19.57 -7.13 31.14
CA ARG A 268 18.38 -6.64 30.45
C ARG A 268 17.23 -7.63 30.54
N VAL A 269 16.02 -7.09 30.52
CA VAL A 269 14.78 -7.85 30.38
C VAL A 269 14.01 -7.39 29.15
N LEU A 270 13.38 -8.34 28.47
CA LEU A 270 12.39 -8.12 27.42
C LEU A 270 11.20 -9.03 27.67
N VAL A 271 10.03 -8.59 27.24
CA VAL A 271 8.81 -9.40 27.28
C VAL A 271 8.36 -9.65 25.86
N ASP A 272 7.98 -10.88 25.58
CA ASP A 272 7.39 -11.32 24.33
C ASP A 272 6.25 -12.27 24.65
N ARG A 273 5.00 -11.80 24.52
CA ARG A 273 3.82 -12.58 24.91
C ARG A 273 3.90 -13.08 26.36
N ASP A 274 3.78 -14.39 26.53
CA ASP A 274 3.91 -15.14 27.77
C ASP A 274 5.36 -15.41 28.20
N LEU A 275 6.33 -14.97 27.39
CA LEU A 275 7.75 -15.18 27.63
C LEU A 275 8.42 -13.93 28.19
N LEU A 276 9.22 -14.15 29.22
CA LEU A 276 10.18 -13.21 29.76
C LEU A 276 11.58 -13.64 29.35
N ILE A 277 12.23 -12.80 28.55
CA ILE A 277 13.57 -13.02 28.02
C ILE A 277 14.56 -12.21 28.87
N ILE A 278 15.51 -12.91 29.48
CA ILE A 278 16.42 -12.34 30.47
C ILE A 278 17.85 -12.48 29.96
N ALA A 279 18.50 -11.36 29.64
CA ALA A 279 19.93 -11.35 29.39
C ALA A 279 20.70 -11.25 30.71
N THR A 280 21.68 -12.12 30.85
CA THR A 280 22.62 -12.15 31.97
C THR A 280 24.06 -12.12 31.46
N ASP A 281 25.01 -12.02 32.39
CA ASP A 281 26.44 -12.17 32.09
C ASP A 281 26.87 -13.62 31.77
N ARG A 282 25.95 -14.58 31.85
CA ARG A 282 26.21 -16.00 31.54
C ARG A 282 25.41 -16.55 30.37
N GLY A 283 24.47 -15.78 29.83
CA GLY A 283 23.52 -16.32 28.86
C GLY A 283 22.21 -15.55 28.80
N ILE A 284 21.37 -16.00 27.87
CA ILE A 284 19.97 -15.60 27.78
C ILE A 284 19.13 -16.73 28.38
N SER A 285 18.24 -16.38 29.30
CA SER A 285 17.23 -17.30 29.83
C SER A 285 15.88 -16.88 29.29
N VAL A 286 15.20 -17.78 28.58
CA VAL A 286 13.82 -17.62 28.13
C VAL A 286 12.94 -18.39 29.10
N ILE A 287 12.09 -17.68 29.81
CA ILE A 287 11.19 -18.29 30.80
C ILE A 287 9.75 -17.90 30.51
N ARG A 288 8.84 -18.84 30.74
CA ARG A 288 7.41 -18.58 30.75
C ARG A 288 6.96 -18.28 32.17
N LEU A 289 6.21 -17.21 32.34
CA LEU A 289 5.69 -16.80 33.65
C LEU A 289 4.42 -17.58 33.96
N MET A 290 4.30 -18.08 35.19
CA MET A 290 3.18 -18.91 35.63
C MET A 290 2.57 -18.37 36.93
N VAL A 291 1.24 -18.28 36.97
CA VAL A 291 0.44 -18.03 38.17
C VAL A 291 -0.35 -19.30 38.45
N GLY A 292 0.10 -20.09 39.43
CA GLY A 292 -0.45 -21.44 39.63
C GLY A 292 -0.15 -22.35 38.43
N GLU A 293 -1.20 -22.87 37.78
CA GLU A 293 -1.08 -23.72 36.58
C GLU A 293 -1.27 -22.95 35.26
N THR A 294 -1.54 -21.64 35.30
CA THR A 294 -1.83 -20.82 34.11
C THR A 294 -0.65 -19.94 33.73
N SER A 295 -0.37 -19.80 32.42
CA SER A 295 0.64 -18.89 31.89
C SER A 295 0.19 -17.44 31.92
N LEU A 296 1.09 -16.55 32.33
CA LEU A 296 0.88 -15.11 32.41
C LEU A 296 1.41 -14.43 31.15
N ASP A 297 0.50 -14.07 30.23
CA ASP A 297 0.84 -13.28 29.05
C ASP A 297 0.88 -11.78 29.40
N LEU A 298 2.07 -11.20 29.38
CA LEU A 298 2.25 -9.78 29.72
C LEU A 298 2.02 -8.85 28.52
N SER A 299 1.85 -9.39 27.31
CA SER A 299 1.65 -8.62 26.08
C SER A 299 0.18 -8.48 25.66
N SER A 300 -0.69 -9.41 26.06
CA SER A 300 -2.08 -9.39 25.62
C SER A 300 -2.87 -8.27 26.31
N ILE A 301 -3.66 -7.53 25.52
CA ILE A 301 -4.57 -6.49 26.01
C ILE A 301 -5.80 -7.12 26.69
N GLU A 302 -6.12 -8.37 26.34
CA GLU A 302 -7.12 -9.19 27.06
C GLU A 302 -6.75 -9.39 28.53
N ASN A 303 -5.45 -9.28 28.84
CA ASN A 303 -4.87 -9.30 30.18
C ASN A 303 -4.80 -7.91 30.84
N SER A 304 -5.44 -6.89 30.26
CA SER A 304 -5.76 -5.59 30.91
C SER A 304 -6.49 -5.73 32.23
N ARG A 305 -7.00 -6.94 32.47
CA ARG A 305 -7.58 -7.32 33.73
C ARG A 305 -6.82 -8.43 34.44
N LEU A 306 -5.51 -8.70 34.32
CA LEU A 306 -4.86 -9.56 35.34
C LEU A 306 -4.85 -8.91 36.74
N GLY A 307 -5.08 -7.60 36.83
CA GLY A 307 -5.47 -6.94 38.09
C GLY A 307 -6.92 -7.19 38.52
N ALA A 308 -7.82 -7.61 37.61
CA ALA A 308 -9.26 -7.76 37.84
C ALA A 308 -9.87 -9.15 37.47
N THR A 309 -9.09 -10.07 36.90
CA THR A 309 -9.41 -11.41 36.35
C THR A 309 -8.51 -12.47 36.99
N ILE A 310 -7.71 -12.11 38.00
CA ILE A 310 -7.23 -13.11 38.96
C ILE A 310 -8.31 -13.20 40.03
N LEU A 311 -9.30 -14.07 39.77
CA LEU A 311 -10.39 -14.46 40.67
C LEU A 311 -10.91 -13.28 41.50
N LYS A 312 -11.83 -12.48 40.93
CA LYS A 312 -12.62 -11.56 41.77
C LYS A 312 -13.21 -12.39 42.91
N THR A 313 -12.84 -12.05 44.15
CA THR A 313 -13.22 -12.84 45.33
C THR A 313 -14.70 -12.72 45.66
N SER A 314 -15.39 -11.73 45.05
CA SER A 314 -16.79 -11.41 45.27
C SER A 314 -17.57 -11.60 43.95
N PRO A 315 -18.61 -12.45 43.95
CA PRO A 315 -19.50 -12.58 42.80
C PRO A 315 -20.24 -11.28 42.44
N TYR A 316 -20.41 -10.38 43.41
CA TYR A 316 -21.11 -9.11 43.21
C TYR A 316 -20.31 -8.13 42.35
N ASP A 317 -19.00 -8.11 42.49
CA ASP A 317 -18.10 -7.21 41.75
C ASP A 317 -17.99 -7.63 40.27
N VAL A 318 -18.25 -8.91 39.97
CA VAL A 318 -18.33 -9.41 38.59
C VAL A 318 -19.66 -9.00 37.97
N LEU A 319 -20.75 -9.12 38.72
CA LEU A 319 -22.08 -8.75 38.23
C LEU A 319 -22.23 -7.22 38.06
N GLU A 320 -21.62 -6.41 38.92
CA GLU A 320 -21.65 -4.94 38.81
C GLU A 320 -20.93 -4.46 37.54
N ASP A 321 -19.72 -4.94 37.28
CA ASP A 321 -18.98 -4.61 36.05
C ASP A 321 -19.73 -5.06 34.78
N ALA A 322 -20.37 -6.23 34.81
CA ALA A 322 -21.19 -6.69 33.69
C ALA A 322 -22.38 -5.75 33.43
N ILE A 323 -22.97 -5.18 34.50
CA ILE A 323 -24.04 -4.17 34.41
C ILE A 323 -23.49 -2.83 33.89
N GLU A 324 -22.28 -2.44 34.25
CA GLU A 324 -21.64 -1.22 33.74
C GLU A 324 -21.39 -1.32 32.24
N LEU A 325 -20.78 -2.40 31.78
CA LEU A 325 -20.57 -2.67 30.35
C LEU A 325 -21.90 -2.72 29.57
N GLN A 326 -22.93 -3.30 30.18
CA GLN A 326 -24.26 -3.28 29.59
C GLN A 326 -24.81 -1.85 29.42
N LYS A 327 -24.59 -0.95 30.37
CA LYS A 327 -25.05 0.45 30.28
C LYS A 327 -24.27 1.23 29.23
N GLU A 328 -22.96 0.99 29.12
CA GLU A 328 -22.12 1.57 28.08
C GLU A 328 -22.61 1.13 26.69
N ALA A 329 -22.86 -0.17 26.51
CA ALA A 329 -23.44 -0.71 25.28
C ALA A 329 -24.82 -0.08 24.96
N GLU A 330 -25.66 0.15 25.97
CA GLU A 330 -26.95 0.83 25.81
C GLU A 330 -26.78 2.29 25.35
N ALA A 331 -25.78 3.00 25.88
CA ALA A 331 -25.46 4.36 25.45
C ALA A 331 -25.01 4.41 23.98
N HIS A 332 -24.12 3.50 23.56
CA HIS A 332 -23.70 3.38 22.17
C HIS A 332 -24.88 3.06 21.23
N ILE A 333 -25.86 2.26 21.68
CA ILE A 333 -27.10 2.02 20.92
C ILE A 333 -27.93 3.30 20.73
N GLU A 334 -28.01 4.16 21.76
CA GLU A 334 -28.71 5.45 21.66
C GLU A 334 -28.01 6.40 20.68
N GLU A 335 -26.68 6.33 20.62
CA GLU A 335 -25.83 7.11 19.71
C GLU A 335 -25.76 6.52 18.28
N LYS A 336 -26.40 5.36 18.05
CA LYS A 336 -26.39 4.57 16.79
C LYS A 336 -25.04 3.94 16.43
N GLU A 337 -24.15 3.78 17.41
CA GLU A 337 -22.84 3.15 17.29
C GLU A 337 -22.97 1.65 17.56
N TYR A 338 -23.66 0.93 16.67
CA TYR A 338 -24.03 -0.46 16.91
C TYR A 338 -22.84 -1.44 16.98
N HIS A 339 -21.70 -1.14 16.36
CA HIS A 339 -20.50 -1.98 16.43
C HIS A 339 -19.80 -1.90 17.79
N GLU A 340 -19.74 -0.71 18.37
CA GLU A 340 -19.17 -0.48 19.70
C GLU A 340 -20.05 -1.14 20.77
N ALA A 341 -21.37 -1.00 20.64
CA ALA A 341 -22.31 -1.72 21.49
C ALA A 341 -22.19 -3.25 21.43
N VAL A 342 -21.88 -3.83 20.25
CA VAL A 342 -21.64 -5.27 20.11
C VAL A 342 -20.40 -5.69 20.88
N SER A 343 -19.30 -4.94 20.73
CA SER A 343 -18.04 -5.18 21.45
C SER A 343 -18.25 -5.17 22.97
N ASP A 344 -18.98 -4.19 23.50
CA ASP A 344 -19.23 -4.09 24.93
C ASP A 344 -20.08 -5.25 25.47
N TYR A 345 -21.07 -5.72 24.71
CA TYR A 345 -21.84 -6.91 25.09
C TYR A 345 -21.00 -8.20 25.03
N GLU A 346 -20.11 -8.36 24.05
CA GLU A 346 -19.18 -9.48 23.99
C GLU A 346 -18.21 -9.47 25.19
N ASN A 347 -17.69 -8.29 25.54
CA ASN A 347 -16.83 -8.09 26.70
C ASN A 347 -17.55 -8.41 28.03
N ALA A 348 -18.83 -8.04 28.16
CA ALA A 348 -19.64 -8.36 29.33
C ALA A 348 -19.87 -9.88 29.46
N LEU A 349 -20.15 -10.58 28.35
CA LEU A 349 -20.30 -12.03 28.34
C LEU A 349 -18.98 -12.74 28.67
N GLN A 350 -17.87 -12.28 28.09
CA GLN A 350 -16.54 -12.82 28.37
C GLN A 350 -16.18 -12.69 29.85
N LEU A 351 -16.50 -11.55 30.48
CA LEU A 351 -16.30 -11.33 31.91
C LEU A 351 -17.07 -12.34 32.79
N LEU A 352 -18.29 -12.73 32.39
CA LEU A 352 -19.06 -13.79 33.08
C LEU A 352 -18.49 -15.20 32.85
N ILE A 353 -17.89 -15.45 31.69
CA ILE A 353 -17.25 -16.74 31.35
C ILE A 353 -15.96 -16.90 32.16
N ASP A 354 -15.11 -15.87 32.16
CA ASP A 354 -13.81 -15.93 32.82
C ASP A 354 -13.93 -16.05 34.34
N ASN A 355 -15.00 -15.51 34.94
CA ASN A 355 -15.24 -15.53 36.38
C ASN A 355 -16.26 -16.60 36.82
N THR A 356 -16.40 -17.68 36.05
CA THR A 356 -17.28 -18.82 36.37
C THR A 356 -17.12 -19.32 37.80
N HIS A 357 -15.88 -19.39 38.33
CA HIS A 357 -15.58 -19.88 39.67
C HIS A 357 -16.16 -19.02 40.79
N ALA A 358 -16.11 -17.69 40.67
CA ALA A 358 -16.71 -16.77 41.64
C ALA A 358 -18.24 -16.81 41.57
N LEU A 359 -18.78 -16.87 40.36
CA LEU A 359 -20.22 -16.89 40.13
C LEU A 359 -20.91 -18.21 40.51
N LEU A 360 -20.17 -19.25 40.94
CA LEU A 360 -20.76 -20.48 41.51
C LEU A 360 -21.59 -20.20 42.76
N GLU A 361 -21.30 -19.12 43.49
CA GLU A 361 -22.06 -18.71 44.68
C GLU A 361 -23.42 -18.08 44.33
N VAL A 362 -23.60 -17.61 43.09
CA VAL A 362 -24.80 -16.91 42.58
C VAL A 362 -25.21 -17.43 41.17
N PRO A 363 -25.55 -18.72 41.05
CA PRO A 363 -25.78 -19.35 39.75
C PRO A 363 -27.02 -18.81 39.03
N ASP A 364 -28.08 -18.47 39.78
CA ASP A 364 -29.34 -17.96 39.23
C ASP A 364 -29.15 -16.55 38.64
N GLU A 365 -28.41 -15.68 39.33
CA GLU A 365 -28.08 -14.33 38.87
C GLU A 365 -27.18 -14.38 37.63
N ARG A 366 -26.19 -15.27 37.61
CA ARG A 366 -25.34 -15.51 36.44
C ARG A 366 -26.16 -15.95 35.23
N GLU A 367 -27.03 -16.94 35.38
CA GLU A 367 -27.85 -17.46 34.28
C GLU A 367 -28.77 -16.39 33.72
N ARG A 368 -29.41 -15.60 34.60
CA ARG A 368 -30.24 -14.46 34.20
C ARG A 368 -29.46 -13.40 33.45
N MET A 369 -28.29 -12.99 33.97
CA MET A 369 -27.44 -11.99 33.32
C MET A 369 -26.95 -12.46 31.95
N THR A 370 -26.50 -13.72 31.88
CA THR A 370 -26.03 -14.33 30.62
C THR A 370 -27.15 -14.38 29.59
N THR A 371 -28.37 -14.71 30.00
CA THR A 371 -29.53 -14.75 29.08
C THR A 371 -29.91 -13.36 28.59
N ASP A 372 -29.96 -12.36 29.48
CA ASP A 372 -30.27 -10.96 29.13
C ASP A 372 -29.22 -10.36 28.18
N LEU A 373 -27.93 -10.56 28.47
CA LEU A 373 -26.83 -10.09 27.61
C LEU A 373 -26.86 -10.76 26.23
N ASN A 374 -27.12 -12.07 26.14
CA ASN A 374 -27.23 -12.75 24.84
C ASN A 374 -28.42 -12.23 24.00
N GLU A 375 -29.58 -11.97 24.62
CA GLU A 375 -30.73 -11.40 23.90
C GLU A 375 -30.42 -10.00 23.37
N ARG A 376 -29.72 -9.18 24.18
CA ARG A 376 -29.33 -7.81 23.81
C ARG A 376 -28.24 -7.77 22.75
N LEU A 377 -27.22 -8.63 22.87
CA LEU A 377 -26.19 -8.83 21.86
C LEU A 377 -26.81 -9.23 20.52
N GLY A 378 -27.74 -10.19 20.53
CA GLY A 378 -28.48 -10.60 19.33
C GLY A 378 -29.21 -9.43 18.66
N ARG A 379 -29.85 -8.55 19.45
CA ARG A 379 -30.48 -7.32 18.94
C ARG A 379 -29.48 -6.33 18.36
N ALA A 380 -28.35 -6.11 19.04
CA ALA A 380 -27.31 -5.18 18.60
C ALA A 380 -26.68 -5.65 17.28
N LEU A 381 -26.34 -6.94 17.17
CA LEU A 381 -25.83 -7.57 15.97
C LEU A 381 -26.79 -7.42 14.78
N LEU A 382 -28.08 -7.68 14.99
CA LEU A 382 -29.09 -7.50 13.94
C LEU A 382 -29.16 -6.05 13.46
N LYS A 383 -29.13 -5.06 14.38
CA LYS A 383 -29.14 -3.64 14.01
C LYS A 383 -27.87 -3.22 13.26
N ALA A 384 -26.71 -3.62 13.75
CA ALA A 384 -25.43 -3.34 13.10
C ALA A 384 -25.42 -3.86 11.65
N LYS A 385 -25.86 -5.10 11.45
CA LYS A 385 -25.95 -5.69 10.10
C LYS A 385 -26.99 -5.02 9.21
N ILE A 386 -28.14 -4.59 9.72
CA ILE A 386 -29.12 -3.83 8.92
C ILE A 386 -28.49 -2.53 8.41
N VAL A 387 -27.81 -1.77 9.26
CA VAL A 387 -27.15 -0.51 8.87
C VAL A 387 -26.04 -0.76 7.84
N GLU A 388 -25.27 -1.84 8.01
CA GLU A 388 -24.26 -2.25 7.03
C GLU A 388 -24.88 -2.54 5.65
N LEU A 389 -26.00 -3.29 5.60
CA LEU A 389 -26.68 -3.61 4.35
C LEU A 389 -27.32 -2.38 3.70
N GLU A 390 -27.90 -1.47 4.48
CA GLU A 390 -28.47 -0.21 3.98
C GLU A 390 -27.40 0.64 3.29
N HIS A 391 -26.22 0.76 3.91
CA HIS A 391 -25.09 1.48 3.33
C HIS A 391 -24.58 0.83 2.04
N LEU A 392 -24.44 -0.50 2.03
CA LEU A 392 -24.07 -1.24 0.81
C LEU A 392 -25.12 -1.10 -0.31
N THR A 393 -26.40 -0.99 0.05
CA THR A 393 -27.49 -0.77 -0.91
C THR A 393 -27.37 0.61 -1.56
N GLU A 394 -27.03 1.64 -0.78
CA GLU A 394 -26.75 2.97 -1.29
C GLU A 394 -25.54 2.96 -2.25
N GLU A 395 -24.43 2.31 -1.87
CA GLU A 395 -23.25 2.17 -2.73
C GLU A 395 -23.56 1.45 -4.06
N VAL A 396 -24.34 0.36 -4.04
CA VAL A 396 -24.75 -0.37 -5.25
C VAL A 396 -25.69 0.48 -6.12
N SER A 397 -26.62 1.20 -5.49
CA SER A 397 -27.52 2.13 -6.18
C SER A 397 -26.73 3.25 -6.86
N ASP A 398 -25.69 3.79 -6.21
CA ASP A 398 -24.82 4.80 -6.81
C ASP A 398 -24.11 4.28 -8.06
N VAL A 399 -23.54 3.07 -8.02
CA VAL A 399 -22.93 2.44 -9.20
C VAL A 399 -23.97 2.25 -10.32
N SER A 400 -25.19 1.80 -9.98
CA SER A 400 -26.26 1.69 -10.98
C SER A 400 -26.64 3.06 -11.57
N ASN A 401 -26.69 4.12 -10.76
CA ASN A 401 -27.05 5.46 -11.21
C ASN A 401 -25.94 6.10 -12.05
N GLU A 402 -24.67 5.83 -11.74
CA GLU A 402 -23.52 6.22 -12.55
C GLU A 402 -23.61 5.59 -13.95
N LEU A 403 -23.90 4.29 -14.02
CA LEU A 403 -24.13 3.58 -15.30
C LEU A 403 -25.30 4.17 -16.08
N ASP A 404 -26.43 4.46 -15.43
CA ASP A 404 -27.63 5.01 -16.10
C ASP A 404 -27.41 6.44 -16.62
N LYS A 405 -26.62 7.28 -15.93
CA LYS A 405 -26.47 8.71 -16.26
C LYS A 405 -25.29 9.03 -17.17
N LYS A 406 -24.15 8.35 -16.97
CA LYS A 406 -22.89 8.69 -17.64
C LYS A 406 -22.51 7.68 -18.72
N GLY A 407 -23.10 6.48 -18.70
CA GLY A 407 -22.67 5.39 -19.60
C GLY A 407 -21.16 5.09 -19.45
N ARG A 408 -20.61 5.30 -18.25
CA ARG A 408 -19.21 5.07 -17.89
C ARG A 408 -19.11 4.83 -16.38
N LEU A 409 -18.24 3.91 -15.99
CA LEU A 409 -17.77 3.80 -14.61
C LEU A 409 -16.61 4.79 -14.40
N GLU A 410 -16.79 5.75 -13.49
CA GLU A 410 -15.67 6.60 -13.04
C GLU A 410 -14.74 5.83 -12.10
N ARG A 411 -15.26 4.79 -11.46
CA ARG A 411 -14.53 3.91 -10.54
C ARG A 411 -13.81 2.81 -11.31
N GLU A 412 -12.65 2.41 -10.81
CA GLU A 412 -11.87 1.30 -11.39
C GLU A 412 -12.67 -0.02 -11.34
N ASP A 413 -12.57 -0.84 -12.40
CA ASP A 413 -13.23 -2.15 -12.46
C ASP A 413 -12.92 -3.03 -11.23
N GLU A 414 -11.69 -2.94 -10.69
CA GLU A 414 -11.28 -3.67 -9.49
C GLU A 414 -12.07 -3.26 -8.24
N TYR A 415 -12.43 -1.98 -8.11
CA TYR A 415 -13.24 -1.49 -7.00
C TYR A 415 -14.65 -2.08 -7.06
N VAL A 416 -15.25 -2.12 -8.25
CA VAL A 416 -16.61 -2.65 -8.40
C VAL A 416 -16.63 -4.17 -8.17
N GLU A 417 -15.57 -4.89 -8.59
CA GLU A 417 -15.38 -6.31 -8.25
C GLU A 417 -15.27 -6.58 -6.75
N LYS A 418 -14.51 -5.74 -6.03
CA LYS A 418 -14.46 -5.82 -4.56
C LYS A 418 -15.81 -5.53 -3.94
N LEU A 419 -16.58 -4.57 -4.47
CA LEU A 419 -17.92 -4.24 -3.99
C LEU A 419 -18.88 -5.42 -4.16
N TRP A 420 -18.96 -6.05 -5.35
CA TRP A 420 -19.83 -7.22 -5.56
C TRP A 420 -19.49 -8.38 -4.62
N ASN A 421 -18.20 -8.62 -4.38
CA ASN A 421 -17.75 -9.67 -3.47
C ASN A 421 -18.11 -9.35 -2.00
N ARG A 422 -17.94 -8.09 -1.58
CA ARG A 422 -18.32 -7.63 -0.25
C ARG A 422 -19.82 -7.78 -0.01
N VAL A 423 -20.65 -7.33 -0.96
CA VAL A 423 -22.11 -7.49 -0.91
C VAL A 423 -22.49 -8.97 -0.83
N GLY A 424 -21.92 -9.81 -1.69
CA GLY A 424 -22.21 -11.24 -1.71
C GLY A 424 -21.84 -11.97 -0.41
N ARG A 425 -20.78 -11.52 0.29
CA ARG A 425 -20.43 -12.02 1.63
C ARG A 425 -21.41 -11.50 2.68
N ALA A 426 -21.70 -10.20 2.70
CA ALA A 426 -22.60 -9.57 3.65
C ALA A 426 -24.01 -10.19 3.62
N VAL A 427 -24.57 -10.42 2.43
CA VAL A 427 -25.90 -11.08 2.28
C VAL A 427 -25.89 -12.50 2.87
N LYS A 428 -24.81 -13.27 2.65
CA LYS A 428 -24.70 -14.63 3.21
C LYS A 428 -24.60 -14.62 4.72
N GLU A 429 -23.75 -13.75 5.28
CA GLU A 429 -23.62 -13.58 6.73
C GLU A 429 -24.94 -13.16 7.37
N SER A 430 -25.64 -12.20 6.74
CA SER A 430 -26.94 -11.72 7.22
C SER A 430 -28.03 -12.79 7.22
N ARG A 431 -28.03 -13.71 6.23
CA ARG A 431 -28.97 -14.85 6.23
C ARG A 431 -28.69 -15.82 7.37
N VAL A 432 -27.42 -16.17 7.59
CA VAL A 432 -27.03 -17.05 8.71
C VAL A 432 -27.39 -16.42 10.05
N LEU A 433 -27.17 -15.11 10.21
CA LEU A 433 -27.54 -14.38 11.43
C LEU A 433 -29.05 -14.31 11.63
N SER A 434 -29.82 -14.09 10.56
CA SER A 434 -31.28 -14.05 10.61
C SER A 434 -31.86 -15.41 11.04
N ASP A 435 -31.35 -16.50 10.48
CA ASP A 435 -31.73 -17.87 10.83
C ASP A 435 -31.34 -18.21 12.28
N ALA A 436 -30.16 -17.76 12.74
CA ALA A 436 -29.71 -17.95 14.12
C ALA A 436 -30.57 -17.20 15.15
N GLN A 437 -31.23 -16.10 14.74
CA GLN A 437 -32.09 -15.26 15.57
C GLN A 437 -33.57 -15.39 15.16
N GLU A 438 -33.97 -16.59 14.73
CA GLU A 438 -35.35 -16.93 14.39
C GLU A 438 -36.29 -16.63 15.57
N GLY A 439 -37.15 -15.62 15.40
CA GLY A 439 -38.12 -15.19 16.42
C GLY A 439 -38.07 -13.70 16.76
N HIS A 440 -37.02 -12.98 16.36
CA HIS A 440 -36.94 -11.53 16.55
C HIS A 440 -37.48 -10.76 15.35
N ILE A 441 -38.22 -9.66 15.54
CA ILE A 441 -38.78 -8.89 14.40
C ILE A 441 -37.67 -8.31 13.49
N LEU A 442 -36.50 -8.01 14.07
CA LEU A 442 -35.36 -7.50 13.32
C LEU A 442 -34.72 -8.56 12.41
N SER A 443 -34.87 -9.86 12.67
CA SER A 443 -34.35 -10.87 11.76
C SER A 443 -35.12 -10.85 10.43
N TYR A 444 -36.45 -10.69 10.49
CA TYR A 444 -37.27 -10.48 9.30
C TYR A 444 -36.92 -9.19 8.54
N GLN A 445 -36.61 -8.11 9.25
CA GLN A 445 -36.13 -6.87 8.63
C GLN A 445 -34.76 -7.07 7.96
N LEU A 446 -33.86 -7.81 8.60
CA LEU A 446 -32.55 -8.14 8.04
C LEU A 446 -32.68 -8.99 6.77
N THR A 447 -33.59 -9.97 6.76
CA THR A 447 -33.87 -10.77 5.55
C THR A 447 -34.44 -9.89 4.44
N TYR A 448 -35.39 -9.00 4.75
CA TYR A 448 -35.95 -8.08 3.76
C TYR A 448 -34.90 -7.16 3.13
N THR A 449 -34.04 -6.55 3.96
CA THR A 449 -32.96 -5.67 3.49
C THR A 449 -31.89 -6.44 2.70
N ALA A 450 -31.59 -7.68 3.08
CA ALA A 450 -30.70 -8.55 2.32
C ALA A 450 -31.26 -8.91 0.94
N ASP A 451 -32.56 -9.23 0.84
CA ASP A 451 -33.22 -9.54 -0.43
C ASP A 451 -33.32 -8.29 -1.33
N GLU A 452 -33.55 -7.12 -0.74
CA GLU A 452 -33.54 -5.84 -1.47
C GLU A 452 -32.14 -5.54 -2.06
N LEU A 453 -31.10 -5.71 -1.26
CA LEU A 453 -29.71 -5.56 -1.70
C LEU A 453 -29.34 -6.58 -2.79
N GLU A 454 -29.77 -7.85 -2.65
CA GLU A 454 -29.53 -8.89 -3.65
C GLU A 454 -30.23 -8.54 -4.99
N SER A 455 -31.48 -8.07 -4.93
CA SER A 455 -32.19 -7.61 -6.13
C SER A 455 -31.54 -6.38 -6.76
N ALA A 456 -31.05 -5.42 -5.96
CA ALA A 456 -30.33 -4.25 -6.46
C ALA A 456 -29.01 -4.66 -7.12
N LEU A 457 -28.30 -5.61 -6.53
CA LEU A 457 -27.05 -6.17 -7.05
C LEU A 457 -27.24 -6.84 -8.41
N GLU A 458 -28.27 -7.67 -8.54
CA GLU A 458 -28.56 -8.40 -9.77
C GLU A 458 -28.96 -7.43 -10.90
N SER A 459 -29.77 -6.41 -10.57
CA SER A 459 -30.09 -5.31 -11.49
C SER A 459 -28.84 -4.57 -11.97
N ALA A 460 -27.95 -4.17 -11.04
CA ALA A 460 -26.72 -3.45 -11.37
C ALA A 460 -25.75 -4.29 -12.22
N LYS A 461 -25.62 -5.60 -11.92
CA LYS A 461 -24.79 -6.53 -12.72
C LYS A 461 -25.31 -6.68 -14.14
N SER A 462 -26.61 -6.88 -14.31
CA SER A 462 -27.26 -6.99 -15.63
C SER A 462 -27.02 -5.74 -16.48
N LYS A 463 -27.13 -4.54 -15.87
CA LYS A 463 -26.82 -3.27 -16.54
C LYS A 463 -25.36 -3.17 -16.97
N LEU A 464 -24.42 -3.58 -16.12
CA LEU A 464 -23.01 -3.56 -16.46
C LEU A 464 -22.65 -4.53 -17.59
N GLU A 465 -23.22 -5.74 -17.57
CA GLU A 465 -23.02 -6.72 -18.64
C GLU A 465 -23.54 -6.18 -19.97
N ALA A 466 -24.74 -5.60 -20.00
CA ALA A 466 -25.30 -4.97 -21.18
C ALA A 466 -24.43 -3.81 -21.70
N TYR A 467 -23.86 -3.01 -20.80
CA TYR A 467 -22.91 -1.94 -21.16
C TYR A 467 -21.61 -2.50 -21.78
N ARG A 468 -21.02 -3.52 -21.16
CA ARG A 468 -19.80 -4.18 -21.68
C ARG A 468 -20.03 -4.82 -23.04
N GLU A 469 -21.20 -5.40 -23.27
CA GLU A 469 -21.58 -5.96 -24.58
C GLU A 469 -21.62 -4.87 -25.66
N LYS A 470 -22.27 -3.74 -25.40
CA LYS A 470 -22.31 -2.59 -26.33
C LYS A 470 -20.92 -2.06 -26.66
N VAL A 471 -20.05 -1.88 -25.65
CA VAL A 471 -18.66 -1.43 -25.85
C VAL A 471 -17.88 -2.43 -26.69
N GLY A 472 -18.06 -3.73 -26.42
CA GLY A 472 -17.44 -4.82 -27.18
C GLY A 472 -17.86 -4.86 -28.65
N GLU A 473 -19.16 -4.68 -28.94
CA GLU A 473 -19.68 -4.60 -30.31
C GLU A 473 -18.97 -3.49 -31.10
N ILE A 474 -18.78 -2.31 -30.50
CA ILE A 474 -18.20 -1.15 -31.17
C ILE A 474 -16.70 -1.32 -31.38
N HIS A 475 -15.99 -1.85 -30.39
CA HIS A 475 -14.59 -2.23 -30.57
C HIS A 475 -14.42 -3.25 -31.70
N SER A 476 -15.27 -4.28 -31.76
CA SER A 476 -15.21 -5.30 -32.82
C SER A 476 -15.45 -4.71 -34.21
N LEU A 477 -16.35 -3.73 -34.31
CA LEU A 477 -16.64 -3.01 -35.55
C LEU A 477 -15.45 -2.16 -35.98
N ILE A 478 -14.83 -1.40 -35.06
CA ILE A 478 -13.64 -0.59 -35.34
C ILE A 478 -12.45 -1.48 -35.74
N GLU A 479 -12.21 -2.59 -35.02
CA GLU A 479 -11.16 -3.55 -35.39
C GLU A 479 -11.41 -4.20 -36.74
N GLY A 480 -12.67 -4.51 -37.06
CA GLY A 480 -13.08 -5.00 -38.37
C GLY A 480 -12.70 -4.02 -39.48
N ILE A 481 -13.04 -2.74 -39.31
CA ILE A 481 -12.70 -1.67 -40.26
C ILE A 481 -11.18 -1.53 -40.39
N ASP A 482 -10.43 -1.49 -39.29
CA ASP A 482 -8.97 -1.38 -39.29
C ASP A 482 -8.30 -2.59 -40.00
N ASN A 483 -8.84 -3.80 -39.83
CA ASN A 483 -8.33 -5.00 -40.49
C ASN A 483 -8.60 -4.99 -42.01
N GLU A 484 -9.81 -4.60 -42.42
CA GLU A 484 -10.13 -4.43 -43.84
C GLU A 484 -9.29 -3.32 -44.48
N TRP A 485 -9.10 -2.19 -43.78
CA TRP A 485 -8.21 -1.12 -44.21
C TRP A 485 -6.78 -1.60 -44.45
N ARG A 486 -6.19 -2.31 -43.48
CA ARG A 486 -4.85 -2.91 -43.61
C ARG A 486 -4.76 -3.89 -44.79
N TRP A 487 -5.84 -4.63 -45.06
CA TRP A 487 -5.89 -5.55 -46.19
C TRP A 487 -5.91 -4.80 -47.54
N ILE A 488 -6.70 -3.72 -47.64
CA ILE A 488 -6.77 -2.83 -48.81
C ILE A 488 -5.41 -2.14 -49.07
N GLU A 489 -4.71 -1.73 -48.01
CA GLU A 489 -3.37 -1.15 -48.13
C GLU A 489 -2.37 -2.12 -48.78
N ARG A 490 -2.35 -3.38 -48.33
CA ARG A 490 -1.43 -4.41 -48.82
C ARG A 490 -1.66 -4.80 -50.28
N ARG A 491 -2.91 -4.74 -50.77
CA ARG A 491 -3.27 -5.17 -52.13
C ARG A 491 -2.99 -4.13 -53.22
N ARG A 492 -2.50 -2.92 -52.86
CA ARG A 492 -2.24 -1.81 -53.81
C ARG A 492 -3.44 -1.48 -54.70
N THR A 493 -4.63 -1.44 -54.10
CA THR A 493 -5.85 -0.95 -54.76
C THR A 493 -5.72 0.51 -55.20
N ARG A 494 -6.56 0.94 -56.16
CA ARG A 494 -6.56 2.34 -56.62
C ARG A 494 -6.99 3.27 -55.48
N LEU A 495 -6.49 4.50 -55.51
CA LEU A 495 -6.83 5.50 -54.49
C LEU A 495 -8.33 5.86 -54.49
N SER A 496 -9.01 5.79 -55.65
CA SER A 496 -10.47 5.94 -55.76
C SER A 496 -11.22 4.89 -54.94
N ASP A 497 -10.85 3.61 -55.08
CA ASP A 497 -11.54 2.50 -54.42
C ASP A 497 -11.35 2.55 -52.89
N ARG A 498 -10.22 3.10 -52.44
CA ARG A 498 -9.94 3.34 -51.01
C ARG A 498 -10.81 4.46 -50.45
N LEU A 499 -11.06 5.49 -51.25
CA LEU A 499 -11.90 6.62 -50.87
C LEU A 499 -13.37 6.20 -50.75
N ASP A 500 -13.85 5.38 -51.68
CA ASP A 500 -15.21 4.81 -51.62
C ASP A 500 -15.41 3.91 -50.39
N PHE A 501 -14.41 3.09 -50.06
CA PHE A 501 -14.42 2.28 -48.85
C PHE A 501 -14.52 3.14 -47.59
N LEU A 502 -13.65 4.15 -47.44
CA LEU A 502 -13.65 5.04 -46.27
C LEU A 502 -14.97 5.80 -46.13
N ASN A 503 -15.54 6.29 -47.23
CA ASN A 503 -16.85 6.95 -47.21
C ASN A 503 -17.95 6.04 -46.65
N ASN A 504 -18.02 4.80 -47.11
CA ASN A 504 -19.01 3.83 -46.65
C ASN A 504 -18.83 3.48 -45.16
N GLN A 505 -17.58 3.26 -44.71
CA GLN A 505 -17.33 2.94 -43.30
C GLN A 505 -17.60 4.13 -42.36
N ILE A 506 -17.27 5.36 -42.78
CA ILE A 506 -17.61 6.58 -42.03
C ILE A 506 -19.14 6.73 -41.92
N GLU A 507 -19.90 6.48 -42.99
CA GLU A 507 -21.36 6.52 -42.96
C GLU A 507 -21.96 5.48 -41.99
N ILE A 508 -21.41 4.26 -41.97
CA ILE A 508 -21.80 3.20 -41.02
C ILE A 508 -21.52 3.65 -39.58
N LEU A 509 -20.34 4.21 -39.30
CA LEU A 509 -19.97 4.71 -37.98
C LEU A 509 -20.85 5.89 -37.54
N GLN A 510 -21.17 6.81 -38.44
CA GLN A 510 -22.08 7.94 -38.16
C GLN A 510 -23.48 7.47 -37.83
N LYS A 511 -24.03 6.52 -38.59
CA LYS A 511 -25.32 5.91 -38.29
C LYS A 511 -25.30 5.19 -36.95
N LYS A 512 -24.21 4.48 -36.63
CA LYS A 512 -24.05 3.82 -35.34
C LYS A 512 -24.00 4.82 -34.19
N ARG A 513 -23.35 5.98 -34.38
CA ARG A 513 -23.35 7.09 -33.41
C ARG A 513 -24.76 7.59 -33.10
N GLU A 514 -25.62 7.73 -34.12
CA GLU A 514 -27.01 8.15 -33.93
C GLU A 514 -27.86 7.13 -33.16
N GLU A 515 -27.53 5.83 -33.26
CA GLU A 515 -28.21 4.75 -32.53
C GLU A 515 -27.84 4.68 -31.03
N ILE A 516 -26.66 5.18 -30.65
CA ILE A 516 -26.05 4.98 -29.32
C ILE A 516 -26.61 5.92 -28.23
N GLY A 517 -27.25 7.04 -28.60
CA GLY A 517 -27.84 7.98 -27.62
C GLY A 517 -26.81 8.73 -26.76
N ASP A 518 -27.19 9.15 -25.54
CA ASP A 518 -26.39 9.98 -24.61
C ASP A 518 -25.30 9.18 -23.82
N GLU A 519 -24.68 8.16 -24.42
CA GLU A 519 -23.60 7.39 -23.76
C GLU A 519 -22.22 7.99 -24.10
N GLU A 520 -21.71 8.89 -23.24
CA GLU A 520 -20.53 9.74 -23.50
C GLU A 520 -19.27 8.97 -23.92
N GLU A 521 -18.93 7.86 -23.25
CA GLU A 521 -17.72 7.09 -23.55
C GLU A 521 -17.78 6.45 -24.92
N ILE A 522 -18.92 5.84 -25.24
CA ILE A 522 -19.14 5.20 -26.52
C ILE A 522 -19.15 6.23 -27.64
N GLU A 523 -19.82 7.36 -27.44
CA GLU A 523 -19.81 8.46 -28.40
C GLU A 523 -18.38 8.97 -28.65
N SER A 524 -17.56 9.08 -27.60
CA SER A 524 -16.16 9.51 -27.71
C SER A 524 -15.30 8.53 -28.52
N LEU A 525 -15.49 7.22 -28.33
CA LEU A 525 -14.78 6.17 -29.06
C LEU A 525 -15.12 6.20 -30.54
N VAL A 526 -16.42 6.25 -30.86
CA VAL A 526 -16.90 6.34 -32.25
C VAL A 526 -16.43 7.62 -32.91
N THR A 527 -16.49 8.76 -32.21
CA THR A 527 -16.04 10.06 -32.74
C THR A 527 -14.54 10.07 -33.02
N THR A 528 -13.73 9.49 -32.13
CA THR A 528 -12.29 9.35 -32.33
C THR A 528 -11.97 8.49 -33.56
N ALA A 529 -12.69 7.38 -33.75
CA ALA A 529 -12.55 6.53 -34.93
C ALA A 529 -12.94 7.26 -36.22
N ILE A 530 -14.07 7.99 -36.22
CA ILE A 530 -14.50 8.80 -37.37
C ILE A 530 -13.43 9.83 -37.73
N MET A 531 -12.91 10.59 -36.77
CA MET A 531 -11.86 11.60 -37.02
C MET A 531 -10.61 10.98 -37.66
N LYS A 532 -10.17 9.83 -37.17
CA LYS A 532 -9.03 9.09 -37.72
C LYS A 532 -9.26 8.72 -39.20
N TYR A 533 -10.45 8.22 -39.54
CA TYR A 533 -10.76 7.83 -40.92
C TYR A 533 -10.99 9.03 -41.85
N GLU A 534 -11.55 10.13 -41.33
CA GLU A 534 -11.70 11.40 -42.05
C GLU A 534 -10.33 12.01 -42.41
N GLU A 535 -9.36 11.98 -41.50
CA GLU A 535 -8.01 12.47 -41.77
C GLU A 535 -7.33 11.68 -42.90
N ILE A 536 -7.46 10.35 -42.88
CA ILE A 536 -6.93 9.48 -43.95
C ILE A 536 -7.63 9.76 -45.28
N LYS A 537 -8.95 9.94 -45.25
CA LYS A 537 -9.73 10.31 -46.44
C LYS A 537 -9.26 11.63 -47.03
N ASP A 538 -9.05 12.66 -46.21
CA ASP A 538 -8.57 13.97 -46.66
C ASP A 538 -7.18 13.90 -47.28
N GLN A 539 -6.28 13.11 -46.70
CA GLN A 539 -4.95 12.87 -47.26
C GLN A 539 -5.04 12.25 -48.66
N ILE A 540 -5.89 11.24 -48.84
CA ILE A 540 -6.10 10.58 -50.14
C ILE A 540 -6.71 11.54 -51.16
N SER A 541 -7.72 12.34 -50.76
CA SER A 541 -8.34 13.35 -51.62
C SER A 541 -7.32 14.36 -52.15
N ARG A 542 -6.47 14.92 -51.27
CA ARG A 542 -5.41 15.86 -51.66
C ARG A 542 -4.41 15.26 -52.64
N ILE A 543 -4.06 13.98 -52.46
CA ILE A 543 -3.14 13.28 -53.38
C ILE A 543 -3.78 13.17 -54.77
N ILE A 544 -5.07 12.81 -54.85
CA ILE A 544 -5.80 12.72 -56.12
C ILE A 544 -5.86 14.10 -56.79
N GLU A 545 -6.28 15.14 -56.07
CA GLU A 545 -6.35 16.52 -56.60
C GLU A 545 -5.00 17.04 -57.09
N SER A 546 -3.91 16.75 -56.37
CA SER A 546 -2.55 17.15 -56.80
C SER A 546 -2.04 16.40 -58.04
N SER A 547 -2.51 15.17 -58.24
CA SER A 547 -2.19 14.35 -59.42
C SER A 547 -2.98 14.78 -60.66
N GLU A 548 -4.17 15.36 -60.47
CA GLU A 548 -4.95 15.97 -61.55
C GLU A 548 -4.44 17.39 -61.88
N SER A 549 -3.93 18.13 -60.89
CA SER A 549 -3.36 19.47 -61.10
C SER A 549 -1.95 19.47 -61.69
N SER A 550 -1.33 18.31 -61.93
CA SER A 550 0.02 18.17 -62.52
C SER A 550 0.02 18.01 -64.05
N GLN A 551 -1.11 18.26 -64.72
CA GLN A 551 -1.08 18.78 -66.09
C GLN A 551 -0.70 20.26 -66.07
N VAL A 552 0.56 20.55 -65.78
CA VAL A 552 1.13 21.89 -65.95
C VAL A 552 1.46 22.03 -67.44
N ASP A 553 0.88 23.05 -68.09
CA ASP A 553 1.20 23.47 -69.46
C ASP A 553 2.72 23.51 -69.66
N VAL A 554 3.25 22.52 -70.41
CA VAL A 554 4.70 22.33 -70.59
C VAL A 554 5.34 23.46 -71.41
N LEU A 555 4.56 24.32 -72.04
CA LEU A 555 5.03 25.34 -72.98
C LEU A 555 4.39 26.69 -72.68
N SER A 556 5.21 27.68 -72.32
CA SER A 556 4.76 28.99 -71.85
C SER A 556 4.62 30.04 -72.97
N SER A 557 5.03 29.71 -74.20
CA SER A 557 4.93 30.62 -75.35
C SER A 557 4.64 29.89 -76.67
N GLU A 558 3.88 30.54 -77.53
CA GLU A 558 3.60 30.09 -78.90
C GLU A 558 4.89 29.81 -79.71
N LYS A 559 5.99 30.50 -79.37
CA LYS A 559 7.29 30.31 -79.99
C LYS A 559 7.98 29.00 -79.53
N GLU A 560 7.94 28.69 -78.23
CA GLU A 560 8.45 27.43 -77.70
C GLU A 560 7.63 26.24 -78.22
N ALA A 561 6.31 26.41 -78.35
CA ALA A 561 5.44 25.41 -78.96
C ALA A 561 5.77 25.14 -80.43
N ARG A 562 5.99 26.21 -81.24
CA ARG A 562 6.46 26.03 -82.63
C ARG A 562 7.81 25.34 -82.71
N ASP A 563 8.77 25.71 -81.87
CA ASP A 563 10.12 25.14 -81.89
C ASP A 563 10.11 23.66 -81.46
N ALA A 564 9.29 23.29 -80.48
CA ALA A 564 9.08 21.91 -80.05
C ALA A 564 8.41 21.06 -81.14
N ILE A 565 7.34 21.57 -81.75
CA ILE A 565 6.64 20.93 -82.87
C ILE A 565 7.59 20.75 -84.06
N ALA A 566 8.34 21.79 -84.44
CA ALA A 566 9.34 21.72 -85.50
C ALA A 566 10.47 20.72 -85.19
N GLY A 567 10.86 20.57 -83.93
CA GLY A 567 11.80 19.55 -83.47
C GLY A 567 11.27 18.13 -83.69
N ILE A 568 10.00 17.88 -83.32
CA ILE A 568 9.33 16.60 -83.54
C ILE A 568 9.19 16.31 -85.04
N LEU A 569 8.68 17.26 -85.83
CA LEU A 569 8.52 17.12 -87.29
C LEU A 569 9.84 16.75 -87.99
N ASN A 570 10.98 17.26 -87.52
CA ASN A 570 12.31 16.94 -88.07
C ASN A 570 12.88 15.60 -87.57
N LEU A 571 12.52 15.17 -86.37
CA LEU A 571 13.04 13.93 -85.76
C LEU A 571 12.25 12.69 -86.22
N VAL A 572 10.96 12.83 -86.48
CA VAL A 572 10.07 11.72 -86.85
C VAL A 572 10.54 10.97 -88.11
N PRO A 573 10.96 11.62 -89.22
CA PRO A 573 11.48 10.92 -90.39
C PRO A 573 12.72 10.06 -90.09
N LYS A 574 13.64 10.57 -89.26
CA LYS A 574 14.85 9.85 -88.85
C LYS A 574 14.53 8.66 -87.93
N LYS A 575 13.58 8.82 -87.02
CA LYS A 575 13.08 7.75 -86.14
C LYS A 575 12.30 6.69 -86.92
N LYS A 576 11.58 7.07 -87.98
CA LYS A 576 10.90 6.16 -88.90
C LYS A 576 11.90 5.26 -89.65
N GLU A 577 13.00 5.82 -90.13
CA GLU A 577 14.06 5.03 -90.77
C GLU A 577 14.74 4.06 -89.79
N SER A 578 15.02 4.50 -88.56
CA SER A 578 15.61 3.60 -87.56
C SER A 578 14.65 2.48 -87.13
N ILE A 579 13.35 2.75 -87.02
CA ILE A 579 12.32 1.74 -86.73
C ILE A 579 12.15 0.72 -87.86
N LYS A 580 12.36 1.12 -89.13
CA LYS A 580 12.39 0.19 -90.27
C LYS A 580 13.62 -0.75 -90.25
N GLN A 581 14.72 -0.32 -89.64
CA GLN A 581 15.96 -1.09 -89.51
C GLN A 581 15.99 -1.99 -88.27
N MET A 582 15.03 -1.83 -87.34
CA MET A 582 14.93 -2.65 -86.13
C MET A 582 14.42 -4.07 -86.44
N THR A 583 15.18 -5.07 -86.02
CA THR A 583 14.85 -6.50 -86.17
C THR A 583 14.04 -7.07 -85.01
N ASN A 584 14.05 -6.43 -83.83
CA ASN A 584 13.32 -6.85 -82.64
C ASN A 584 11.88 -6.29 -82.61
N GLU A 585 10.88 -7.17 -82.56
CA GLU A 585 9.47 -6.80 -82.68
C GLU A 585 8.89 -6.10 -81.44
N GLU A 586 9.34 -6.47 -80.23
CA GLU A 586 8.86 -5.81 -78.99
C GLU A 586 9.42 -4.40 -78.84
N GLU A 587 10.70 -4.22 -79.16
CA GLU A 587 11.34 -2.90 -79.17
C GLU A 587 10.75 -2.02 -80.26
N ARG A 588 10.42 -2.60 -81.43
CA ARG A 588 9.72 -1.89 -82.50
C ARG A 588 8.33 -1.43 -82.07
N LYS A 589 7.53 -2.27 -81.40
CA LYS A 589 6.20 -1.90 -80.88
C LYS A 589 6.29 -0.81 -79.80
N LYS A 590 7.24 -0.92 -78.86
CA LYS A 590 7.49 0.12 -77.86
C LYS A 590 7.96 1.44 -78.48
N ALA A 591 8.78 1.39 -79.51
CA ALA A 591 9.25 2.57 -80.24
C ALA A 591 8.12 3.26 -81.03
N ILE A 592 7.20 2.48 -81.63
CA ILE A 592 6.00 3.01 -82.30
C ILE A 592 5.06 3.65 -81.28
N SER A 593 4.75 2.99 -80.16
CA SER A 593 3.90 3.56 -79.09
C SER A 593 4.43 4.89 -78.57
N ARG A 594 5.74 4.98 -78.31
CA ARG A 594 6.37 6.24 -77.85
C ARG A 594 6.30 7.37 -78.88
N LEU A 595 6.32 7.04 -80.17
CA LEU A 595 6.15 8.03 -81.24
C LEU A 595 4.70 8.47 -81.37
N GLU A 596 3.75 7.55 -81.23
CA GLU A 596 2.32 7.86 -81.22
C GLU A 596 1.96 8.77 -80.04
N ASP A 597 2.49 8.49 -78.85
CA ASP A 597 2.26 9.33 -77.66
C ASP A 597 2.84 10.74 -77.85
N ALA A 598 4.07 10.85 -78.37
CA ALA A 598 4.71 12.15 -78.66
C ALA A 598 3.98 12.96 -79.75
N ILE A 599 3.32 12.29 -80.70
CA ILE A 599 2.53 12.95 -81.74
C ILE A 599 1.20 13.43 -81.19
N ARG A 600 0.52 12.65 -80.34
CA ARG A 600 -0.71 13.11 -79.69
C ARG A 600 -0.46 14.30 -78.77
N GLU A 601 0.67 14.30 -78.07
CA GLU A 601 1.11 15.44 -77.26
C GLU A 601 1.34 16.67 -78.15
N ALA A 602 2.01 16.51 -79.31
CA ALA A 602 2.20 17.59 -80.27
C ALA A 602 0.89 18.09 -80.92
N GLU A 603 -0.09 17.20 -81.17
CA GLU A 603 -1.43 17.57 -81.66
C GLU A 603 -2.19 18.40 -80.61
N SER A 604 -2.20 17.97 -79.35
CA SER A 604 -2.83 18.72 -78.25
C SER A 604 -2.24 20.12 -78.13
N ILE A 605 -0.91 20.22 -78.14
CA ILE A 605 -0.20 21.52 -78.09
C ILE A 605 -0.56 22.39 -79.30
N ALA A 606 -0.64 21.81 -80.51
CA ALA A 606 -0.97 22.58 -81.71
C ALA A 606 -2.44 23.05 -81.73
N GLU A 607 -3.36 22.28 -81.15
CA GLU A 607 -4.77 22.67 -80.94
C GLU A 607 -4.89 23.79 -79.89
N ASP A 608 -4.18 23.67 -78.76
CA ASP A 608 -4.19 24.65 -77.66
C ASP A 608 -3.68 26.03 -78.10
N PHE A 609 -2.77 26.09 -79.08
CA PHE A 609 -2.22 27.34 -79.65
C PHE A 609 -2.81 27.73 -81.03
N GLU A 610 -3.90 27.09 -81.49
CA GLU A 610 -4.59 27.35 -82.78
C GLU A 610 -3.69 27.32 -84.04
N MET A 611 -2.65 26.48 -84.06
CA MET A 611 -1.62 26.41 -85.11
C MET A 611 -2.07 25.58 -86.33
N LYS A 612 -2.94 26.13 -87.17
CA LYS A 612 -3.57 25.39 -88.29
C LYS A 612 -2.59 24.82 -89.34
N GLY A 613 -1.46 25.48 -89.59
CA GLY A 613 -0.49 25.01 -90.60
C GLY A 613 0.30 23.80 -90.10
N GLU A 614 0.76 23.84 -88.87
CA GLU A 614 1.51 22.78 -88.21
C GLU A 614 0.63 21.56 -87.89
N LEU A 615 -0.67 21.77 -87.61
CA LEU A 615 -1.68 20.70 -87.48
C LEU A 615 -1.84 19.87 -88.77
N GLU A 616 -1.80 20.50 -89.95
CA GLU A 616 -1.86 19.77 -91.23
C GLU A 616 -0.59 18.93 -91.47
N ASP A 617 0.56 19.36 -90.96
CA ASP A 617 1.81 18.61 -91.09
C ASP A 617 1.92 17.47 -90.07
N ILE A 618 1.44 17.68 -88.84
CA ILE A 618 1.37 16.63 -87.81
C ILE A 618 0.39 15.53 -88.22
N SER A 619 -0.78 15.89 -88.76
CA SER A 619 -1.79 14.92 -89.22
C SER A 619 -1.30 14.06 -90.39
N LYS A 620 -0.58 14.63 -91.36
CA LYS A 620 0.09 13.84 -92.43
C LYS A 620 1.09 12.84 -91.86
N ILE A 621 1.89 13.26 -90.88
CA ILE A 621 2.87 12.37 -90.23
C ILE A 621 2.20 11.27 -89.41
N ARG A 622 1.07 11.58 -88.77
CA ARG A 622 0.25 10.58 -88.06
C ARG A 622 -0.28 9.51 -89.00
N GLU A 623 -0.87 9.89 -90.13
CA GLU A 623 -1.31 8.93 -91.15
C GLU A 623 -0.15 8.06 -91.65
N GLU A 624 1.04 8.65 -91.80
CA GLU A 624 2.24 7.92 -92.17
C GLU A 624 2.74 6.94 -91.10
N ILE A 625 2.57 7.23 -89.80
CA ILE A 625 2.95 6.32 -88.70
C ILE A 625 1.91 5.22 -88.50
N GLU A 626 0.63 5.54 -88.67
CA GLU A 626 -0.42 4.53 -88.75
C GLU A 626 -0.20 3.56 -89.93
N SER A 627 0.37 4.04 -91.04
CA SER A 627 0.76 3.16 -92.15
C SER A 627 1.92 2.21 -91.77
N LEU A 628 2.84 2.64 -90.89
CA LEU A 628 3.95 1.79 -90.41
C LEU A 628 3.48 0.71 -89.44
N SER A 629 2.47 1.00 -88.62
CA SER A 629 1.83 0.01 -87.75
C SER A 629 0.98 -0.99 -88.55
N ARG A 630 0.40 -0.56 -89.70
CA ARG A 630 -0.37 -1.42 -90.62
C ARG A 630 0.48 -2.21 -91.62
N SER A 631 1.66 -1.75 -92.02
CA SER A 631 2.50 -2.36 -93.09
C SER A 631 3.01 -3.79 -92.84
N LYS A 632 2.82 -4.37 -91.64
CA LYS A 632 3.10 -5.79 -91.37
C LYS A 632 1.84 -6.67 -91.34
N LYS A 633 0.62 -6.12 -91.42
CA LYS A 633 -0.61 -6.93 -91.52
C LYS A 633 -0.90 -7.49 -92.92
N SER A 634 -0.06 -7.21 -93.92
CA SER A 634 -0.24 -7.69 -95.31
C SER A 634 0.87 -8.64 -95.80
N GLN A 635 1.62 -9.26 -94.89
CA GLN A 635 2.62 -10.29 -95.23
C GLN A 635 2.57 -11.52 -94.30
N ASP A 636 1.42 -11.77 -93.67
CA ASP A 636 1.06 -13.09 -93.11
C ASP A 636 -0.13 -13.67 -93.88
#